data_AF-A0A962LHY0-F1
#
_entry.id   AF-A0A962LHY0-F1
#
_cell.length_a   1.000
_cell.length_b   1.000
_cell.length_c   1.000
_cell.angle_alpha   90.00
_cell.angle_beta   90.00
_cell.angle_gamma   90.00
#
_symmetry.space_group_name_H-M   'P 1'
#
loop_
_entity.id
_entity.type
_entity.pdbx_description
1 polymer ?
#
loop_
_entity_poly.entity_id
_entity_poly.type
_entity_poly.pdbx_seq_one_letter_code
_entity_poly.pdbx_strand_id
1 'polypeptide(L)'
;MYVTAEHLRDHVIRPTLKYLGKWTQASENFLLNAAIDGPDLGLFSPRNDGLGLFNITAAQHRDLWDRYLAFNPDTASRVRGLASQRAFLSDPDSELRTNLSYCTAIAWLLYQRSGLAEGVEQKGLDQKSLEQRASA
;
A
#
# COMPACT_ATOMS: atom_id res chain seq x y z
N MET A 1 14.15 -12.74 -15.77
CA MET A 1 14.32 -11.66 -14.77
C MET A 1 13.33 -11.96 -13.66
N TYR A 2 13.80 -12.26 -12.46
CA TYR A 2 12.93 -12.49 -11.31
C TYR A 2 12.84 -11.20 -10.49
N VAL A 3 11.64 -10.85 -10.04
CA VAL A 3 11.45 -9.76 -9.09
C VAL A 3 11.67 -10.34 -7.70
N THR A 4 12.72 -9.91 -7.00
CA THR A 4 12.98 -10.32 -5.61
C THR A 4 12.22 -9.43 -4.63
N ALA A 5 12.08 -9.90 -3.39
CA ALA A 5 11.51 -9.12 -2.31
C ALA A 5 12.29 -7.80 -2.07
N GLU A 6 13.62 -7.86 -2.13
CA GLU A 6 14.49 -6.67 -2.01
C GLU A 6 14.25 -5.71 -3.17
N HIS A 7 14.15 -6.22 -4.41
CA HIS A 7 13.87 -5.38 -5.56
C HIS A 7 12.53 -4.67 -5.42
N LEU A 8 11.49 -5.40 -5.02
CA LEU A 8 10.16 -4.83 -4.79
C LEU A 8 10.19 -3.78 -3.66
N ARG A 9 10.89 -4.07 -2.56
CA ARG A 9 11.07 -3.13 -1.44
C ARG A 9 11.74 -1.84 -1.90
N ASP A 10 12.90 -1.96 -2.55
CA ASP A 10 13.80 -0.84 -2.82
C ASP A 10 13.38 0.00 -4.02
N HIS A 11 12.76 -0.61 -5.03
CA HIS A 11 12.43 0.06 -6.29
C HIS A 11 10.93 0.35 -6.49
N VAL A 12 10.05 -0.27 -5.71
CA VAL A 12 8.60 -0.05 -5.83
C VAL A 12 8.02 0.48 -4.52
N ILE A 13 8.09 -0.29 -3.44
CA ILE A 13 7.38 0.01 -2.19
C ILE A 13 7.95 1.27 -1.53
N ARG A 14 9.26 1.29 -1.23
CA ARG A 14 9.92 2.42 -0.58
C ARG A 14 9.79 3.72 -1.39
N PRO A 15 10.08 3.75 -2.70
CA PRO A 15 9.96 4.98 -3.48
C PRO A 15 8.52 5.50 -3.55
N THR A 16 7.53 4.60 -3.68
CA THR A 16 6.11 4.99 -3.71
C THR A 16 5.69 5.61 -2.38
N LEU A 17 6.02 4.98 -1.25
CA LEU A 17 5.72 5.53 0.07
C LEU A 17 6.41 6.88 0.31
N LYS A 18 7.65 7.05 -0.14
CA LYS A 18 8.36 8.32 -0.06
C LYS A 18 7.70 9.39 -0.92
N TYR A 19 7.27 9.06 -2.13
CA TYR A 19 6.52 9.97 -3.02
C TYR A 19 5.21 10.46 -2.38
N LEU A 20 4.50 9.58 -1.67
CA LEU A 20 3.30 9.94 -0.91
C LEU A 20 3.60 10.75 0.37
N GLY A 21 4.86 10.80 0.82
CA GLY A 21 5.25 11.42 2.09
C GLY A 21 4.84 10.59 3.30
N LYS A 22 4.75 9.26 3.14
CA LYS A 22 4.15 8.33 4.11
C LYS A 22 5.05 7.14 4.44
N TRP A 23 6.32 7.26 4.10
CA TRP A 23 7.28 6.20 4.37
C TRP A 23 7.56 6.08 5.86
N THR A 24 7.29 4.89 6.39
CA THR A 24 7.78 4.40 7.68
C THR A 24 8.27 2.97 7.49
N GLN A 25 9.24 2.52 8.30
CA GLN A 25 9.74 1.15 8.22
C GLN A 25 8.61 0.13 8.44
N ALA A 26 7.65 0.47 9.30
CA ALA A 26 6.43 -0.30 9.54
C ALA A 26 5.58 -0.47 8.27
N SER A 27 5.25 0.63 7.59
CA SER A 27 4.46 0.59 6.34
C SER A 27 5.18 -0.16 5.23
N GLU A 28 6.50 0.02 5.10
CA GLU A 28 7.32 -0.71 4.12
C GLU A 28 7.30 -2.21 4.37
N ASN A 29 7.51 -2.64 5.62
CA ASN A 29 7.52 -4.06 5.99
C ASN A 29 6.14 -4.70 5.83
N PHE A 30 5.08 -3.99 6.23
CA PHE A 30 3.71 -4.45 6.06
C PHE A 30 3.39 -4.73 4.60
N LEU A 31 3.66 -3.75 3.72
CA LEU A 31 3.39 -3.91 2.29
C LEU A 31 4.27 -4.99 1.67
N LEU A 32 5.54 -5.12 2.05
CA LEU A 32 6.36 -6.20 1.52
C LEU A 32 5.80 -7.58 1.90
N ASN A 33 5.43 -7.77 3.16
CA ASN A 33 4.81 -9.01 3.61
C ASN A 33 3.48 -9.27 2.88
N ALA A 34 2.70 -8.21 2.63
CA ALA A 34 1.46 -8.32 1.87
C ALA A 34 1.63 -8.68 0.41
N ALA A 35 2.73 -8.30 -0.20
CA ALA A 35 3.05 -8.68 -1.57
C ALA A 35 3.57 -10.13 -1.68
N ILE A 36 4.17 -10.69 -0.63
CA ILE A 36 4.76 -12.04 -0.63
C ILE A 36 3.72 -13.10 -0.27
N ASP A 37 3.02 -12.92 0.86
CA ASP A 37 2.16 -13.97 1.43
C ASP A 37 0.69 -13.57 1.53
N GLY A 38 0.37 -12.27 1.37
CA GLY A 38 -0.97 -11.73 1.60
C GLY A 38 -1.39 -11.85 3.07
N PRO A 39 -1.45 -10.76 3.87
CA PRO A 39 -1.79 -10.87 5.28
C PRO A 39 -3.19 -11.46 5.47
N ASP A 40 -3.32 -12.38 6.43
CA ASP A 40 -4.61 -12.91 6.90
C ASP A 40 -5.36 -11.91 7.79
N LEU A 41 -5.43 -10.65 7.33
CA LEU A 41 -6.04 -9.52 8.02
C LEU A 41 -7.35 -9.09 7.36
N GLY A 42 -7.83 -9.84 6.36
CA GLY A 42 -9.05 -9.53 5.60
C GLY A 42 -8.99 -8.24 4.78
N LEU A 43 -7.82 -7.59 4.70
CA LEU A 43 -7.63 -6.33 3.96
C LEU A 43 -7.53 -6.51 2.45
N PHE A 44 -7.03 -7.65 2.02
CA PHE A 44 -6.85 -8.00 0.61
C PHE A 44 -7.65 -9.25 0.32
N SER A 45 -8.05 -9.47 -0.94
CA SER A 45 -8.80 -10.68 -1.26
C SER A 45 -7.92 -11.91 -1.01
N PRO A 46 -8.35 -12.86 -0.15
CA PRO A 46 -7.65 -14.13 0.00
C PRO A 46 -7.96 -15.08 -1.17
N ARG A 47 -8.93 -14.73 -2.02
CA ARG A 47 -9.29 -15.48 -3.23
C ARG A 47 -8.50 -14.93 -4.41
N ASN A 48 -8.26 -15.77 -5.40
CA ASN A 48 -7.54 -15.41 -6.63
C ASN A 48 -8.35 -14.49 -7.60
N ASP A 49 -9.33 -13.76 -7.06
CA ASP A 49 -10.16 -12.79 -7.79
C ASP A 49 -9.66 -11.34 -7.60
N GLY A 50 -8.71 -11.12 -6.68
CA GLY A 50 -8.02 -9.85 -6.49
C GLY A 50 -7.12 -9.47 -7.68
N LEU A 51 -6.82 -8.18 -7.78
CA LEU A 51 -6.04 -7.61 -8.87
C LEU A 51 -4.62 -7.27 -8.41
N GLY A 52 -3.65 -7.72 -9.19
CA GLY A 52 -2.25 -7.34 -9.05
C GLY A 52 -1.59 -7.88 -7.79
N LEU A 53 -0.49 -7.23 -7.42
CA LEU A 53 0.45 -7.69 -6.40
C LEU A 53 -0.20 -7.86 -5.00
N PHE A 54 -1.18 -7.02 -4.67
CA PHE A 54 -1.82 -7.00 -3.36
C PHE A 54 -3.22 -7.60 -3.36
N ASN A 55 -3.63 -8.33 -4.41
CA ASN A 55 -4.97 -8.94 -4.52
C ASN A 55 -6.11 -7.96 -4.18
N ILE A 56 -6.03 -6.72 -4.67
CA ILE A 56 -7.04 -5.68 -4.40
C ILE A 56 -8.22 -5.90 -5.34
N THR A 57 -9.44 -5.99 -4.80
CA THR A 57 -10.63 -6.15 -5.63
C THR A 57 -11.04 -4.84 -6.31
N ALA A 58 -11.69 -4.93 -7.47
CA ALA A 58 -12.30 -3.76 -8.14
C ALA A 58 -13.34 -3.04 -7.24
N ALA A 59 -13.99 -3.76 -6.33
CA ALA A 59 -14.89 -3.17 -5.36
C ALA A 59 -14.12 -2.30 -4.35
N GLN A 60 -13.04 -2.82 -3.74
CA GLN A 60 -12.21 -2.05 -2.81
C GLN A 60 -11.57 -0.82 -3.48
N HIS A 61 -11.13 -0.97 -4.72
CA HIS A 61 -10.51 0.11 -5.47
C HIS A 61 -11.50 1.26 -5.73
N ARG A 62 -12.68 0.95 -6.31
CA ARG A 62 -13.74 1.95 -6.50
C ARG A 62 -14.18 2.56 -5.18
N ASP A 63 -14.32 1.74 -4.16
CA ASP A 63 -14.70 2.20 -2.83
C ASP A 63 -13.74 3.23 -2.25
N LEU A 64 -12.44 2.98 -2.40
CA LEU A 64 -11.41 3.89 -1.94
C LEU A 64 -11.47 5.22 -2.69
N TRP A 65 -11.71 5.18 -4.00
CA TRP A 65 -11.89 6.40 -4.79
C TRP A 65 -13.12 7.20 -4.35
N ASP A 66 -14.26 6.54 -4.29
CA ASP A 66 -15.55 7.21 -4.05
C ASP A 66 -15.71 7.69 -2.60
N ARG A 67 -15.25 6.90 -1.62
CA ARG A 67 -15.48 7.18 -0.20
C ARG A 67 -14.31 7.82 0.52
N TYR A 68 -13.10 7.78 -0.02
CA TYR A 68 -11.92 8.35 0.63
C TYR A 68 -11.23 9.40 -0.23
N LEU A 69 -10.79 9.06 -1.44
CA LEU A 69 -10.03 10.00 -2.28
C LEU A 69 -10.89 11.17 -2.78
N ALA A 70 -12.17 10.97 -3.03
CA ALA A 70 -13.11 12.05 -3.37
C ALA A 70 -13.15 13.18 -2.33
N PHE A 71 -12.84 12.87 -1.06
CA PHE A 71 -12.82 13.83 0.05
C PHE A 71 -11.40 14.27 0.45
N ASN A 72 -10.36 13.73 -0.20
CA ASN A 72 -8.96 14.04 0.08
C ASN A 72 -8.23 14.43 -1.22
N PRO A 73 -8.52 15.63 -1.78
CA PRO A 73 -8.12 16.01 -3.14
C PRO A 73 -6.61 16.00 -3.36
N ASP A 74 -5.81 16.40 -2.38
CA ASP A 74 -4.34 16.37 -2.48
C ASP A 74 -3.81 14.94 -2.61
N THR A 75 -4.33 14.02 -1.80
CA THR A 75 -3.98 12.60 -1.87
C THR A 75 -4.47 11.99 -3.18
N ALA A 76 -5.70 12.29 -3.59
CA ALA A 76 -6.27 11.86 -4.86
C ALA A 76 -5.41 12.30 -6.05
N SER A 77 -4.97 13.56 -6.05
CA SER A 77 -4.10 14.11 -7.09
C SER A 77 -2.75 13.39 -7.15
N ARG A 78 -2.11 13.14 -6.00
CA ARG A 78 -0.84 12.39 -5.94
C ARG A 78 -1.00 10.96 -6.45
N VAL A 79 -2.03 10.26 -5.99
CA VAL A 79 -2.31 8.87 -6.42
C VAL A 79 -2.65 8.82 -7.91
N ARG A 80 -3.47 9.75 -8.40
CA ARG A 80 -3.80 9.86 -9.82
C ARG A 80 -2.58 10.16 -10.68
N GLY A 81 -1.63 10.93 -10.15
CA GLY A 81 -0.36 11.24 -10.79
C GLY A 81 0.56 10.03 -10.99
N LEU A 82 0.36 8.94 -10.24
CA LEU A 82 1.06 7.66 -10.45
C LEU A 82 0.43 6.84 -11.58
N ALA A 83 -0.89 6.97 -11.80
CA ALA A 83 -1.61 6.23 -12.82
C ALA A 83 -1.38 6.78 -14.23
N SER A 84 -1.55 5.94 -15.25
CA SER A 84 -1.49 6.38 -16.64
C SER A 84 -2.55 7.46 -16.93
N GLN A 85 -2.24 8.37 -17.84
CA GLN A 85 -3.17 9.45 -18.17
C GLN A 85 -4.40 8.93 -18.92
N ARG A 86 -4.20 8.08 -19.92
CA ARG A 86 -5.27 7.59 -20.82
C ARG A 86 -5.90 6.28 -20.36
N ALA A 87 -5.09 5.27 -20.04
CA ALA A 87 -5.62 3.93 -19.75
C ALA A 87 -6.47 3.92 -18.48
N PHE A 88 -6.07 4.69 -17.47
CA PHE A 88 -6.85 4.86 -16.24
C PHE A 88 -8.27 5.38 -16.50
N LEU A 89 -8.49 6.26 -17.48
CA LEU A 89 -9.81 6.84 -17.74
C LEU A 89 -10.78 5.82 -18.39
N SER A 90 -10.25 4.83 -19.11
CA SER A 90 -11.06 3.77 -19.72
C SER A 90 -11.20 2.52 -18.85
N ASP A 91 -10.15 2.17 -18.11
CA ASP A 91 -10.09 1.00 -17.24
C ASP A 91 -9.17 1.29 -16.03
N PRO A 92 -9.70 1.96 -14.98
CA PRO A 92 -8.92 2.28 -13.79
C PRO A 92 -8.35 1.05 -13.07
N ASP A 93 -9.09 -0.05 -13.08
CA ASP A 93 -8.74 -1.28 -12.35
C ASP A 93 -7.50 -1.96 -12.95
N SER A 94 -7.25 -1.78 -14.26
CA SER A 94 -6.07 -2.31 -14.95
C SER A 94 -4.75 -1.88 -14.29
N GLU A 95 -4.71 -0.69 -13.69
CA GLU A 95 -3.51 -0.11 -13.07
C GLU A 95 -3.08 -0.89 -11.83
N LEU A 96 -4.00 -1.57 -11.15
CA LEU A 96 -3.67 -2.46 -10.06
C LEU A 96 -2.79 -3.63 -10.53
N ARG A 97 -2.95 -4.07 -11.80
CA ARG A 97 -2.18 -5.16 -12.38
C ARG A 97 -0.88 -4.70 -13.03
N THR A 98 -0.93 -3.56 -13.73
CA THR A 98 0.14 -3.14 -14.65
C THR A 98 1.08 -2.10 -14.06
N ASN A 99 0.66 -1.42 -13.00
CA ASN A 99 1.40 -0.32 -12.41
C ASN A 99 1.66 -0.58 -10.93
N LEU A 100 2.84 -1.13 -10.64
CA LEU A 100 3.19 -1.54 -9.28
C LEU A 100 3.22 -0.37 -8.28
N SER A 101 3.64 0.83 -8.71
CA SER A 101 3.62 2.02 -7.87
C SER A 101 2.19 2.45 -7.54
N TYR A 102 1.31 2.48 -8.54
CA TYR A 102 -0.10 2.76 -8.32
C TYR A 102 -0.76 1.72 -7.40
N CYS A 103 -0.56 0.43 -7.68
CA CYS A 103 -1.08 -0.67 -6.88
C CYS A 103 -0.60 -0.58 -5.42
N THR A 104 0.68 -0.25 -5.21
CA THR A 104 1.26 -0.01 -3.87
C THR A 104 0.60 1.17 -3.16
N ALA A 105 0.34 2.27 -3.88
CA ALA A 105 -0.33 3.43 -3.29
C ALA A 105 -1.75 3.10 -2.81
N ILE A 106 -2.51 2.35 -3.62
CA ILE A 106 -3.87 1.89 -3.24
C ILE A 106 -3.80 0.92 -2.05
N ALA A 107 -2.85 -0.02 -2.05
CA ALA A 107 -2.65 -0.95 -0.93
C ALA A 107 -2.35 -0.20 0.38
N TRP A 108 -1.45 0.79 0.32
CA TRP A 108 -1.11 1.62 1.48
C TRP A 108 -2.33 2.39 2.02
N LEU A 109 -3.15 2.94 1.13
CA LEU A 109 -4.36 3.68 1.53
C LEU A 109 -5.42 2.77 2.18
N LEU A 110 -5.59 1.55 1.68
CA LEU A 110 -6.47 0.55 2.31
C LEU A 110 -5.96 0.18 3.70
N TYR A 111 -4.64 -0.02 3.84
CA TYR A 111 -3.99 -0.25 5.11
C TYR A 111 -4.19 0.92 6.09
N GLN A 112 -3.96 2.16 5.64
CA GLN A 112 -4.17 3.35 6.45
C GLN A 112 -5.63 3.46 6.93
N ARG A 113 -6.59 3.28 6.03
CA ARG A 113 -8.03 3.38 6.34
C ARG A 113 -8.52 2.31 7.31
N SER A 114 -7.83 1.18 7.39
CA SER A 114 -8.15 0.12 8.36
C SER A 114 -7.77 0.47 9.81
N GLY A 115 -7.03 1.56 10.04
CA GLY A 115 -6.51 1.94 11.36
C GLY A 115 -5.31 1.09 11.83
N LEU A 116 -4.95 0.04 11.10
CA LEU A 116 -3.81 -0.81 11.45
C LEU A 116 -2.46 -0.09 11.30
N ALA A 117 -2.37 0.91 10.42
CA ALA A 117 -1.18 1.73 10.25
C ALA A 117 -0.73 2.40 11.55
N GLU A 118 -1.67 3.01 12.28
CA GLU A 118 -1.40 3.72 13.53
C GLU A 118 -1.00 2.73 14.63
N GLY A 119 -1.68 1.56 14.71
CA GLY A 119 -1.38 0.54 15.71
C GLY A 119 0.00 -0.12 15.55
N VAL A 120 0.50 -0.27 14.32
CA VAL A 120 1.85 -0.81 14.07
C VAL A 120 2.92 0.24 14.38
N GLU A 121 2.67 1.52 14.06
CA GLU A 121 3.60 2.61 14.39
C GLU A 121 3.75 2.76 15.91
N GLN A 122 2.65 2.63 16.66
CA GLN A 122 2.66 2.70 18.13
C GLN A 122 3.41 1.51 18.76
N LYS A 123 3.14 0.28 18.33
CA LYS A 123 3.90 -0.91 18.77
C LYS A 123 5.39 -0.83 18.45
N GLY A 124 5.75 -0.28 17.28
CA GLY A 124 7.15 -0.10 16.89
C GLY A 124 7.89 0.92 17.76
N LEU A 125 7.20 1.96 18.23
CA LEU A 125 7.75 2.93 19.19
C LEU A 125 7.91 2.29 20.58
N ASP A 126 6.91 1.54 21.04
CA ASP A 126 6.95 0.86 22.33
C ASP A 126 8.10 -0.15 22.39
N GLN A 127 8.29 -0.96 21.34
CA GLN A 127 9.37 -1.95 21.28
C GLN A 127 10.76 -1.30 21.29
N LYS A 128 10.98 -0.24 20.50
CA LYS A 128 12.25 0.52 20.51
C LYS A 128 12.53 1.13 21.88
N SER A 129 11.51 1.63 22.56
CA SER A 129 11.65 2.21 23.90
C SER A 129 11.99 1.14 24.95
N LEU A 130 11.52 -0.10 24.79
CA LEU A 130 11.87 -1.23 25.66
C LEU A 130 13.31 -1.72 25.40
N GLU A 131 13.73 -1.83 24.15
CA GLU A 131 15.09 -2.24 23.77
C GLU A 131 16.14 -1.23 24.25
N GLN A 132 15.85 0.07 24.17
CA GLN A 132 16.73 1.13 24.69
C GLN A 132 16.86 1.11 26.23
N ARG A 133 15.85 0.62 26.96
CA ARG A 133 15.90 0.47 28.42
C ARG A 133 16.57 -0.82 28.86
N ALA A 134 16.57 -1.85 28.02
CA ALA A 134 17.26 -3.12 28.28
C ALA A 134 18.77 -3.06 27.96
N SER A 135 19.20 -2.06 27.18
CA SER A 135 20.60 -1.83 26.80
C SER A 135 21.32 -0.76 27.66
N ALA A 136 20.68 -0.23 28.70
CA ALA A 136 21.21 0.75 29.65
C ALA A 136 21.28 0.15 31.06
#